data_AF-A0A4V6PU44-F1
#
_entry.id   AF-A0A4V6PU44-F1
#
_cell.length_a   1.000
_cell.length_b   1.000
_cell.length_c   1.000
_cell.angle_alpha   90.00
_cell.angle_beta   90.00
_cell.angle_gamma   90.00
#
_symmetry.space_group_name_H-M   'P 1'
#
loop_
_entity.id
_entity.type
_entity.pdbx_description
1 polymer ?
#
loop_
_entity_poly.entity_id
_entity_poly.type
_entity_poly.pdbx_seq_one_letter_code
_entity_poly.pdbx_strand_id
1 'polypeptide(L)'
;MMFRAGTYLALIRSMAVADLVIHFYQRSDLVPHTLARLARTRGTIRELVVHGLASDQGAAALARLRAVHAHVQAAPDDFHYVLALFMLEPIRWNAATGREPLDEAELACLLGFWGEIGREMGLPEPHRSLAQWQDFQRLYESQRWAHSPEGETLARACLNEVVKLSLPWGLRGWFRRLMLRTMDPRLRALLRLPEASAAWWRPWRGVAGL
;
A
#
# COMPACT_ATOMS: atom_id res chain seq x y z
N MET A 1 3.70 13.42 -6.90
CA MET A 1 2.40 12.74 -7.10
C MET A 1 2.51 11.21 -7.09
N MET A 2 3.54 10.64 -7.73
CA MET A 2 3.86 9.19 -7.82
C MET A 2 3.76 8.42 -6.51
N PHE A 3 4.57 8.77 -5.50
CA PHE A 3 4.57 8.10 -4.18
C PHE A 3 3.19 8.13 -3.50
N ARG A 4 2.43 9.22 -3.68
CA ARG A 4 1.12 9.38 -3.03
C ARG A 4 0.13 8.35 -3.54
N ALA A 5 -0.08 8.26 -4.85
CA ALA A 5 -1.06 7.33 -5.43
C ALA A 5 -0.74 5.86 -5.09
N GLY A 6 0.51 5.44 -5.26
CA GLY A 6 0.96 4.09 -4.89
C GLY A 6 0.77 3.78 -3.40
N THR A 7 1.11 4.71 -2.51
CA THR A 7 0.89 4.55 -1.05
C THR A 7 -0.59 4.41 -0.72
N TYR A 8 -1.46 5.21 -1.34
CA TYR A 8 -2.90 5.08 -1.10
C TYR A 8 -3.49 3.79 -1.68
N LEU A 9 -2.97 3.29 -2.81
CA LEU A 9 -3.33 1.96 -3.31
C LEU A 9 -2.92 0.85 -2.34
N ALA A 10 -1.71 0.95 -1.76
CA ALA A 10 -1.25 0.04 -0.71
C ALA A 10 -2.20 0.04 0.50
N LEU A 11 -2.57 1.23 0.97
CA LEU A 11 -3.51 1.38 2.08
C LEU A 11 -4.91 0.85 1.76
N ILE A 12 -5.40 1.03 0.53
CA ILE A 12 -6.70 0.49 0.12
C ILE A 12 -6.64 -1.04 0.03
N ARG A 13 -5.54 -1.59 -0.50
CA ARG A 13 -5.37 -3.04 -0.65
C ARG A 13 -5.26 -3.77 0.69
N SER A 14 -4.72 -3.14 1.73
CA SER A 14 -4.71 -3.74 3.08
C SER A 14 -6.11 -3.86 3.70
N MET A 15 -7.07 -3.05 3.26
CA MET A 15 -8.45 -3.08 3.76
C MET A 15 -9.24 -4.31 3.30
N ALA A 16 -8.68 -5.10 2.38
CA ALA A 16 -9.21 -6.39 1.96
C ALA A 16 -8.97 -7.54 2.95
N VAL A 17 -8.12 -7.32 3.97
CA VAL A 17 -7.86 -8.32 5.03
C VAL A 17 -8.69 -7.96 6.25
N ALA A 18 -9.87 -8.59 6.36
CA ALA A 18 -10.88 -8.24 7.36
C ALA A 18 -10.33 -8.25 8.80
N ASP A 19 -9.58 -9.27 9.18
CA ASP A 19 -9.01 -9.39 10.54
C ASP A 19 -8.12 -8.19 10.87
N LEU A 20 -7.22 -7.81 9.95
CA LEU A 20 -6.35 -6.65 10.16
C LEU A 20 -7.16 -5.37 10.30
N VAL A 21 -8.18 -5.17 9.47
CA VAL A 21 -9.08 -4.02 9.60
C VAL A 21 -9.73 -4.01 10.97
N ILE A 22 -10.34 -5.11 11.41
CA ILE A 22 -11.04 -5.16 12.68
C ILE A 22 -10.09 -4.90 13.85
N HIS A 23 -8.92 -5.57 13.90
CA HIS A 23 -7.91 -5.37 14.95
C HIS A 23 -7.38 -3.94 15.00
N PHE A 24 -7.15 -3.32 13.85
CA PHE A 24 -6.62 -1.97 13.78
C PHE A 24 -7.66 -0.87 14.05
N TYR A 25 -8.95 -1.18 13.93
CA TYR A 25 -10.02 -0.19 13.99
C TYR A 25 -11.09 -0.52 15.05
N GLN A 26 -10.76 -1.38 16.03
CA GLN A 26 -11.61 -1.66 17.19
C GLN A 26 -12.01 -0.33 17.88
N ARG A 27 -13.30 0.01 17.82
CA ARG A 27 -14.03 1.18 18.40
C ARG A 27 -14.26 2.39 17.48
N SER A 28 -15.42 2.34 16.82
CA SER A 28 -16.46 3.38 16.63
C SER A 28 -16.20 4.77 16.05
N ASP A 29 -14.96 5.25 15.87
CA ASP A 29 -14.75 6.58 15.24
C ASP A 29 -14.09 6.47 13.86
N LEU A 30 -14.57 5.48 13.09
CA LEU A 30 -13.95 4.92 11.88
C LEU A 30 -13.55 5.92 10.79
N VAL A 31 -14.02 7.17 10.82
CA VAL A 31 -13.74 8.14 9.75
C VAL A 31 -12.72 9.20 10.16
N PRO A 32 -12.91 10.06 11.18
CA PRO A 32 -11.98 11.18 11.42
C PRO A 32 -10.61 10.71 11.91
N HIS A 33 -10.59 9.82 12.92
CA HIS A 33 -9.34 9.29 13.48
C HIS A 33 -8.61 8.37 12.50
N THR A 34 -9.36 7.62 11.68
CA THR A 34 -8.77 6.77 10.65
C THR A 34 -8.13 7.56 9.53
N LEU A 35 -8.78 8.61 9.00
CA LEU A 35 -8.18 9.45 7.96
C LEU A 35 -6.92 10.15 8.46
N ALA A 36 -6.94 10.62 9.71
CA ALA A 36 -5.75 11.15 10.37
C ALA A 36 -4.65 10.08 10.49
N ARG A 37 -5.01 8.83 10.83
CA ARG A 37 -4.06 7.71 10.88
C ARG A 37 -3.45 7.41 9.51
N LEU A 38 -4.26 7.30 8.45
CA LEU A 38 -3.79 7.11 7.07
C LEU A 38 -2.83 8.23 6.65
N ALA A 39 -3.16 9.48 7.01
CA ALA A 39 -2.30 10.63 6.76
C ALA A 39 -0.97 10.56 7.52
N ARG A 40 -0.98 10.12 8.79
CA ARG A 40 0.23 9.89 9.60
C ARG A 40 1.10 8.79 8.99
N THR A 41 0.53 7.63 8.67
CA THR A 41 1.26 6.53 8.01
C THR A 41 1.93 7.02 6.73
N ARG A 42 1.19 7.70 5.84
CA ARG A 42 1.76 8.29 4.62
C ARG A 42 2.90 9.29 4.92
N GLY A 43 2.75 10.09 5.97
CA GLY A 43 3.78 11.04 6.41
C GLY A 43 5.07 10.32 6.80
N THR A 44 4.97 9.32 7.67
CA THR A 44 6.11 8.50 8.11
C THR A 44 6.79 7.80 6.94
N ILE A 45 6.04 7.13 6.06
CA ILE A 45 6.66 6.46 4.91
C ILE A 45 7.32 7.47 3.97
N ARG A 46 6.70 8.65 3.75
CA ARG A 46 7.32 9.71 2.94
C ARG A 46 8.65 10.15 3.54
N GLU A 47 8.72 10.36 4.85
CA GLU A 47 9.96 10.79 5.51
C GLU A 47 11.07 9.75 5.36
N LEU A 48 10.75 8.47 5.56
CA LEU A 48 11.70 7.36 5.35
C LEU A 48 12.22 7.31 3.92
N VAL A 49 11.33 7.44 2.93
CA VAL A 49 11.70 7.37 1.50
C VAL A 49 12.49 8.61 1.05
N VAL A 50 12.14 9.80 1.55
CA VAL A 50 12.78 11.06 1.12
C VAL A 50 14.14 11.25 1.78
N HIS A 51 14.29 10.89 3.05
CA HIS A 51 15.50 11.17 3.81
C HIS A 51 16.42 9.95 3.97
N GLY A 52 15.91 8.74 3.75
CA GLY A 52 16.65 7.50 4.00
C GLY A 52 16.83 7.21 5.49
N LEU A 53 17.05 5.94 5.84
CA LEU A 53 17.08 5.48 7.25
C LEU A 53 18.25 6.05 8.06
N ALA A 54 19.38 6.35 7.41
CA ALA A 54 20.60 6.83 8.06
C ALA A 54 20.56 8.33 8.43
N SER A 55 19.56 9.08 7.97
CA SER A 55 19.39 10.49 8.32
C SER A 55 18.73 10.68 9.69
N ASP A 56 18.93 11.82 10.33
CA ASP A 56 18.23 12.16 11.58
C ASP A 56 16.70 12.11 11.43
N GLN A 57 16.19 12.60 10.29
CA GLN A 57 14.76 12.59 9.99
C GLN A 57 14.24 11.16 9.80
N GLY A 58 15.01 10.33 9.09
CA GLY A 58 14.69 8.91 8.86
C GLY A 58 14.73 8.10 10.14
N ALA A 59 15.76 8.28 10.98
CA ALA A 59 15.87 7.64 12.28
C ALA A 59 14.70 8.01 13.20
N ALA A 60 14.30 9.29 13.21
CA ALA A 60 13.14 9.75 13.96
C ALA A 60 11.82 9.15 13.42
N ALA A 61 11.67 9.05 12.10
CA ALA A 61 10.52 8.39 11.47
C ALA A 61 10.47 6.89 11.80
N LEU A 62 11.61 6.21 11.79
CA LEU A 62 11.75 4.81 12.13
C LEU A 62 11.44 4.56 13.61
N ALA A 63 11.88 5.44 14.51
CA ALA A 63 11.51 5.38 15.93
C ALA A 63 9.99 5.51 16.13
N ARG A 64 9.33 6.46 15.43
CA ARG A 64 7.87 6.59 15.42
C ARG A 64 7.19 5.33 14.88
N LEU A 65 7.71 4.77 13.80
CA LEU A 65 7.18 3.55 13.19
C LEU A 65 7.21 2.39 14.18
N ARG A 66 8.37 2.17 14.83
CA ARG A 66 8.53 1.13 15.86
C ARG A 66 7.59 1.34 17.04
N ALA A 67 7.48 2.57 17.55
CA ALA A 67 6.60 2.88 18.68
C ALA A 67 5.13 2.58 18.37
N VAL A 68 4.64 2.94 17.18
CA VAL A 68 3.25 2.67 16.77
C VAL A 68 2.99 1.17 16.58
N HIS A 69 4.01 0.39 16.22
CA HIS A 69 3.87 -1.05 15.97
C HIS A 69 4.23 -1.93 17.18
N ALA A 70 4.80 -1.39 18.26
CA ALA A 70 5.29 -2.16 19.41
C ALA A 70 4.22 -3.04 20.10
N HIS A 71 2.95 -2.66 20.00
CA HIS A 71 1.83 -3.38 20.63
C HIS A 71 0.83 -3.94 19.62
N VAL A 72 1.18 -3.94 18.33
CA VAL A 72 0.33 -4.51 17.29
C VAL A 72 0.41 -6.03 17.39
N GLN A 73 -0.71 -6.67 17.73
CA GLN A 73 -0.84 -8.12 17.75
C GLN A 73 -1.14 -8.62 16.34
N ALA A 74 -0.09 -8.86 15.55
CA ALA A 74 -0.18 -9.42 14.21
C ALA A 74 0.96 -10.42 13.99
N ALA A 75 0.74 -11.42 13.14
CA ALA A 75 1.77 -12.38 12.77
C ALA A 75 2.84 -11.70 11.90
N PRO A 76 4.10 -12.21 11.88
CA PRO A 76 5.14 -11.68 11.01
C PRO A 76 4.72 -11.54 9.54
N ASP A 77 3.96 -12.51 9.03
CA ASP A 77 3.41 -12.49 7.68
C ASP A 77 2.44 -11.33 7.43
N ASP A 78 1.67 -10.90 8.43
CA ASP A 78 0.80 -9.72 8.30
C ASP A 78 1.65 -8.45 8.08
N PHE A 79 2.80 -8.34 8.78
CA PHE A 79 3.74 -7.22 8.60
C PHE A 79 4.46 -7.27 7.25
N HIS A 80 4.96 -8.44 6.85
CA HIS A 80 5.56 -8.62 5.53
C HIS A 80 4.55 -8.32 4.43
N TYR A 81 3.28 -8.70 4.58
CA TYR A 81 2.24 -8.38 3.63
C TYR A 81 2.08 -6.86 3.48
N VAL A 82 1.97 -6.12 4.58
CA VAL A 82 1.86 -4.65 4.54
C VAL A 82 3.09 -4.00 3.90
N LEU A 83 4.31 -4.48 4.19
CA LEU A 83 5.53 -4.02 3.52
C LEU A 83 5.47 -4.28 2.00
N ALA A 84 5.03 -5.48 1.59
CA ALA A 84 4.86 -5.84 0.19
C ALA A 84 3.92 -4.85 -0.52
N LEU A 85 2.82 -4.43 0.13
CA LEU A 85 1.89 -3.46 -0.46
C LEU A 85 2.56 -2.11 -0.75
N PHE A 86 3.33 -1.58 0.21
CA PHE A 86 4.00 -0.29 0.04
C PHE A 86 5.10 -0.29 -1.00
N MET A 87 5.57 -1.47 -1.41
CA MET A 87 6.54 -1.65 -2.48
C MET A 87 5.88 -1.94 -3.84
N LEU A 88 4.99 -2.93 -3.88
CA LEU A 88 4.41 -3.46 -5.11
C LEU A 88 3.35 -2.53 -5.71
N GLU A 89 2.55 -1.83 -4.90
CA GLU A 89 1.53 -0.93 -5.43
C GLU A 89 2.11 0.31 -6.14
N PRO A 90 3.18 0.96 -5.63
CA PRO A 90 3.90 1.97 -6.40
C PRO A 90 4.47 1.45 -7.73
N ILE A 91 5.03 0.24 -7.76
CA ILE A 91 5.55 -0.38 -9.00
C ILE A 91 4.40 -0.56 -10.01
N ARG A 92 3.27 -1.12 -9.58
CA ARG A 92 2.07 -1.31 -10.42
C ARG A 92 1.52 0.01 -10.94
N TRP A 93 1.47 1.04 -10.10
CA TRP A 93 1.05 2.37 -10.49
C TRP A 93 1.93 2.97 -11.58
N ASN A 94 3.26 2.83 -11.45
CA ASN A 94 4.20 3.32 -12.46
C ASN A 94 3.95 2.66 -13.82
N ALA A 95 3.89 1.32 -13.84
CA ALA A 95 3.62 0.57 -15.06
C ALA A 95 2.28 0.96 -15.71
N ALA A 96 1.23 1.14 -14.90
CA ALA A 96 -0.10 1.50 -15.40
C ALA A 96 -0.21 2.95 -15.89
N THR A 97 0.69 3.84 -15.45
CA THR A 97 0.71 5.25 -15.87
C THR A 97 1.74 5.55 -16.95
N GLY A 98 2.34 4.51 -17.54
CA GLY A 98 3.28 4.65 -18.66
C GLY A 98 4.64 5.20 -18.25
N ARG A 99 5.06 5.01 -17.00
CA ARG A 99 6.42 5.31 -16.57
C ARG A 99 7.36 4.17 -16.95
N GLU A 100 8.62 4.51 -17.16
CA GLU A 100 9.68 3.53 -17.36
C GLU A 100 9.73 2.54 -16.18
N PRO A 101 9.94 1.24 -16.47
CA PRO A 101 10.23 0.25 -15.45
C PRO A 101 11.48 0.63 -14.64
N LEU A 102 11.55 0.13 -13.40
CA LEU A 102 12.78 0.21 -12.62
C LEU A 102 13.84 -0.66 -13.26
N ASP A 103 15.08 -0.17 -13.35
CA ASP A 103 16.22 -1.00 -13.70
C ASP A 103 16.60 -1.97 -12.56
N GLU A 104 17.56 -2.87 -12.81
CA GLU A 104 17.98 -3.87 -11.84
C GLU A 104 18.56 -3.24 -10.55
N ALA A 105 19.32 -2.16 -10.67
CA ALA A 105 19.94 -1.48 -9.53
C ALA A 105 18.90 -0.72 -8.71
N GLU A 106 17.97 -0.03 -9.37
CA GLU A 106 16.83 0.63 -8.74
C GLU A 106 15.92 -0.37 -8.02
N LEU A 107 15.66 -1.53 -8.64
CA LEU A 107 14.88 -2.59 -8.02
C LEU A 107 15.60 -3.18 -6.81
N ALA A 108 16.90 -3.47 -6.91
CA ALA A 108 17.69 -3.96 -5.78
C ALA A 108 17.72 -2.95 -4.62
N CYS A 109 17.86 -1.66 -4.92
CA CYS A 109 17.79 -0.59 -3.93
C CYS A 109 16.43 -0.53 -3.24
N LEU A 110 15.33 -0.65 -3.99
CA LEU A 110 13.97 -0.67 -3.45
C LEU A 110 13.73 -1.89 -2.56
N LEU A 111 14.13 -3.09 -3.00
CA LEU A 111 14.01 -4.32 -2.22
C LEU A 111 14.83 -4.23 -0.92
N GLY A 112 16.07 -3.75 -1.01
CA GLY A 112 16.96 -3.56 0.13
C GLY A 112 16.41 -2.55 1.13
N PHE A 113 15.88 -1.41 0.66
CA PHE A 113 15.26 -0.40 1.50
C PHE A 113 14.10 -0.95 2.34
N TRP A 114 13.18 -1.69 1.72
CA TRP A 114 12.05 -2.28 2.43
C TRP A 114 12.45 -3.46 3.32
N GLY A 115 13.46 -4.24 2.89
CA GLY A 115 14.05 -5.29 3.72
C GLY A 115 14.67 -4.75 5.00
N GLU A 116 15.40 -3.64 4.90
CA GLU A 116 16.01 -2.96 6.05
C GLU A 116 14.94 -2.42 7.02
N ILE A 117 13.85 -1.83 6.51
CA ILE A 117 12.71 -1.44 7.36
C ILE A 117 12.14 -2.65 8.10
N GLY A 118 11.97 -3.80 7.41
CA GLY A 118 11.49 -5.02 8.04
C GLY A 118 12.43 -5.51 9.15
N ARG A 119 13.74 -5.49 8.90
CA ARG A 119 14.78 -5.85 9.87
C ARG A 119 14.74 -4.94 11.11
N GLU A 120 14.62 -3.64 10.91
CA GLU A 120 14.51 -2.65 11.99
C GLU A 120 13.20 -2.77 12.78
N MET A 121 12.16 -3.37 12.20
CA MET A 121 10.93 -3.75 12.88
C MET A 121 11.01 -5.12 13.59
N GLY A 122 12.15 -5.80 13.55
CA GLY A 122 12.35 -7.11 14.18
C GLY A 122 11.68 -8.27 13.44
N LEU A 123 11.38 -8.10 12.15
CA LEU A 123 10.77 -9.14 11.33
C LEU A 123 11.82 -10.18 10.89
N PRO A 124 11.40 -11.43 10.63
CA PRO A 124 12.26 -12.42 9.98
C PRO A 124 12.78 -11.94 8.62
N GLU A 125 13.83 -12.59 8.14
CA GLU A 125 14.48 -12.30 6.86
C GLU A 125 13.45 -12.11 5.72
N PRO A 126 13.51 -10.99 4.99
CA PRO A 126 12.56 -10.69 3.93
C PRO A 126 12.80 -11.53 2.69
N HIS A 127 11.80 -11.56 1.81
CA HIS A 127 11.95 -12.12 0.47
C HIS A 127 13.03 -11.37 -0.33
N ARG A 128 13.81 -12.10 -1.14
CA ARG A 128 15.04 -11.62 -1.78
C ARG A 128 14.84 -11.14 -3.20
N SER A 129 13.71 -11.45 -3.83
CA SER A 129 13.42 -11.05 -5.19
C SER A 129 12.01 -10.49 -5.33
N LEU A 130 11.82 -9.66 -6.36
CA LEU A 130 10.50 -9.13 -6.70
C LEU A 130 9.50 -10.26 -6.95
N ALA A 131 9.92 -11.35 -7.62
CA ALA A 131 9.06 -12.51 -7.86
C ALA A 131 8.57 -13.16 -6.56
N GLN A 132 9.47 -13.38 -5.59
CA GLN A 132 9.11 -13.95 -4.29
C GLN A 132 8.13 -13.06 -3.52
N TRP A 133 8.34 -11.74 -3.53
CA TRP A 133 7.40 -10.79 -2.92
C TRP A 133 6.01 -10.84 -3.56
N GLN A 134 5.96 -11.00 -4.90
CA GLN A 134 4.69 -11.13 -5.61
C GLN A 134 3.98 -12.46 -5.34
N ASP A 135 4.74 -13.56 -5.31
CA ASP A 135 4.22 -14.89 -4.99
C ASP A 135 3.66 -14.93 -3.58
N PHE A 136 4.42 -14.41 -2.62
CA PHE A 136 3.98 -14.25 -1.24
C PHE A 136 2.70 -13.42 -1.15
N GLN A 137 2.66 -12.24 -1.78
CA GLN A 137 1.47 -11.40 -1.79
C GLN A 137 0.26 -12.17 -2.36
N ARG A 138 0.39 -12.82 -3.53
CA ARG A 138 -0.70 -13.59 -4.14
C ARG A 138 -1.22 -14.70 -3.23
N LEU A 139 -0.31 -15.45 -2.62
CA LEU A 139 -0.65 -16.55 -1.72
C LEU A 139 -1.39 -16.02 -0.48
N TYR A 140 -0.80 -15.02 0.16
CA TYR A 140 -1.37 -14.38 1.34
C TYR A 140 -2.79 -13.86 1.06
N GLU A 141 -2.97 -13.16 -0.05
CA GLU A 141 -4.28 -12.62 -0.47
C GLU A 141 -5.29 -13.73 -0.76
N SER A 142 -4.88 -14.81 -1.42
CA SER A 142 -5.77 -15.94 -1.69
C SER A 142 -6.31 -16.62 -0.44
N GLN A 143 -5.58 -16.53 0.67
CA GLN A 143 -5.93 -17.16 1.94
C GLN A 143 -6.66 -16.21 2.90
N ARG A 144 -6.36 -14.90 2.84
CA ARG A 144 -6.73 -13.93 3.89
C ARG A 144 -7.72 -12.86 3.42
N TRP A 145 -7.91 -12.68 2.11
CA TRP A 145 -8.87 -11.71 1.62
C TRP A 145 -10.30 -12.12 1.95
N ALA A 146 -11.01 -11.22 2.63
CA ALA A 146 -12.40 -11.39 2.99
C ALA A 146 -13.09 -10.02 3.03
N HIS A 147 -14.34 -9.97 2.56
CA HIS A 147 -15.14 -8.75 2.65
C HIS A 147 -15.45 -8.43 4.12
N SER A 148 -15.38 -7.14 4.47
CA SER A 148 -15.90 -6.59 5.72
C SER A 148 -16.57 -5.25 5.47
N PRO A 149 -17.68 -4.90 6.15
CA PRO A 149 -18.31 -3.58 6.08
C PRO A 149 -17.35 -2.43 6.43
N GLU A 150 -16.46 -2.66 7.40
CA GLU A 150 -15.44 -1.72 7.84
C GLU A 150 -14.41 -1.49 6.73
N GLY A 151 -13.91 -2.57 6.11
CA GLY A 151 -12.94 -2.50 5.02
C GLY A 151 -13.49 -1.73 3.81
N GLU A 152 -14.74 -2.00 3.43
CA GLU A 152 -15.43 -1.24 2.37
C GLU A 152 -15.53 0.25 2.71
N THR A 153 -16.01 0.59 3.91
CA THR A 153 -16.19 1.97 4.36
C THR A 153 -14.87 2.74 4.33
N LEU A 154 -13.82 2.12 4.84
CA LEU A 154 -12.48 2.69 4.86
C LEU A 154 -11.88 2.84 3.46
N ALA A 155 -12.08 1.87 2.58
CA ALA A 155 -11.59 1.93 1.21
C ALA A 155 -12.23 3.09 0.45
N ARG A 156 -13.55 3.29 0.60
CA ARG A 156 -14.27 4.42 0.03
C ARG A 156 -13.78 5.76 0.59
N ALA A 157 -13.58 5.86 1.90
CA ALA A 157 -13.07 7.06 2.54
C ALA A 157 -11.64 7.39 2.07
N CYS A 158 -10.76 6.39 2.04
CA CYS A 158 -9.38 6.51 1.58
C CYS A 158 -9.30 6.97 0.11
N LEU A 159 -10.11 6.38 -0.78
CA LEU A 159 -10.22 6.79 -2.18
C LEU A 159 -10.72 8.23 -2.32
N ASN A 160 -11.67 8.66 -1.50
CA ASN A 160 -12.14 10.04 -1.50
C ASN A 160 -11.05 11.02 -1.07
N GLU A 161 -10.30 10.70 0.00
CA GLU A 161 -9.25 11.57 0.52
C GLU A 161 -8.07 11.72 -0.44
N VAL A 162 -7.58 10.63 -1.02
CA VAL A 162 -6.48 10.71 -2.00
C VAL A 162 -6.88 11.57 -3.20
N VAL A 163 -8.14 11.47 -3.66
CA VAL A 163 -8.66 12.28 -4.75
C VAL A 163 -8.73 13.76 -4.36
N LYS A 164 -9.26 14.08 -3.18
CA LYS A 164 -9.36 15.48 -2.69
C LYS A 164 -8.00 16.14 -2.54
N LEU A 165 -7.03 15.42 -1.97
CA LEU A 165 -5.70 15.95 -1.63
C LEU A 165 -4.72 15.95 -2.80
N SER A 166 -5.02 15.24 -3.89
CA SER A 166 -4.09 15.14 -5.02
C SER A 166 -4.38 16.12 -6.14
N LEU A 167 -5.63 16.60 -6.29
CA LEU A 167 -6.02 17.42 -7.43
C LEU A 167 -7.07 18.51 -7.12
N PRO A 168 -7.05 19.63 -7.86
CA PRO A 168 -8.14 20.61 -7.91
C PRO A 168 -9.48 19.95 -8.29
N TRP A 169 -10.59 20.56 -7.87
CA TRP A 169 -11.92 19.96 -7.93
C TRP A 169 -12.32 19.41 -9.32
N GLY A 170 -11.92 20.07 -10.42
CA GLY A 170 -12.24 19.66 -11.79
C GLY A 170 -11.58 18.36 -12.27
N LEU A 171 -10.42 17.98 -11.73
CA LEU A 171 -9.69 16.77 -12.16
C LEU A 171 -9.95 15.54 -11.28
N ARG A 172 -10.72 15.71 -10.19
CA ARG A 172 -11.00 14.67 -9.20
C ARG A 172 -11.70 13.45 -9.78
N GLY A 173 -12.68 13.66 -10.68
CA GLY A 173 -13.41 12.57 -11.33
C GLY A 173 -12.53 11.71 -12.23
N TRP A 174 -11.64 12.34 -13.00
CA TRP A 174 -10.68 11.64 -13.86
C TRP A 174 -9.70 10.80 -13.03
N PHE A 175 -9.12 11.39 -11.98
CA PHE A 175 -8.13 10.69 -11.16
C PHE A 175 -8.73 9.55 -10.34
N ARG A 176 -9.96 9.70 -9.84
CA ARG A 176 -10.70 8.60 -9.22
C ARG A 176 -10.83 7.42 -10.18
N ARG A 177 -11.19 7.67 -11.44
CA ARG A 177 -11.29 6.62 -12.47
C ARG A 177 -9.92 5.99 -12.74
N LEU A 178 -8.85 6.78 -12.79
CA LEU A 178 -7.50 6.26 -12.96
C LEU A 178 -7.12 5.31 -11.82
N MET A 179 -7.30 5.72 -10.56
CA MET A 179 -7.02 4.85 -9.41
C MET A 179 -7.84 3.55 -9.43
N LEU A 180 -9.14 3.62 -9.74
CA LEU A 180 -9.99 2.44 -9.86
C LEU A 180 -9.55 1.53 -11.03
N ARG A 181 -9.02 2.07 -12.13
CA ARG A 181 -8.50 1.25 -13.24
C ARG A 181 -7.20 0.54 -12.88
N THR A 182 -6.36 1.16 -12.05
CA THR A 182 -5.11 0.55 -11.59
C THR A 182 -5.33 -0.52 -10.52
N MET A 183 -6.46 -0.49 -9.81
CA MET A 183 -6.80 -1.50 -8.82
C MET A 183 -7.18 -2.84 -9.46
N ASP A 184 -6.69 -3.92 -8.85
CA ASP A 184 -7.10 -5.28 -9.16
C ASP A 184 -8.65 -5.41 -9.17
N PRO A 185 -9.26 -5.97 -10.23
CA PRO A 185 -10.69 -6.22 -10.30
C PRO A 185 -11.22 -7.03 -9.10
N ARG A 186 -10.45 -8.01 -8.61
CA ARG A 186 -10.84 -8.83 -7.45
C ARG A 186 -10.90 -7.98 -6.19
N LEU A 187 -9.91 -7.10 -6.00
CA LEU A 187 -9.89 -6.14 -4.88
C LEU A 187 -11.09 -5.18 -4.95
N ARG A 188 -11.39 -4.65 -6.14
CA ARG A 188 -12.53 -3.74 -6.32
C ARG A 188 -13.85 -4.42 -6.02
N ALA A 189 -14.04 -5.64 -6.53
CA ALA A 189 -15.24 -6.43 -6.28
C ALA A 189 -15.38 -6.75 -4.78
N LEU A 190 -14.30 -7.19 -4.15
CA LEU A 190 -14.27 -7.52 -2.73
C LEU A 190 -14.64 -6.31 -1.85
N LEU A 191 -14.07 -5.13 -2.14
CA LEU A 191 -14.34 -3.89 -1.40
C LEU A 191 -15.59 -3.13 -1.90
N ARG A 192 -16.34 -3.72 -2.83
CA ARG A 192 -17.53 -3.13 -3.48
C ARG A 192 -17.29 -1.71 -4.04
N LEU A 193 -16.07 -1.43 -4.48
CA LEU A 193 -15.74 -0.13 -5.06
C LEU A 193 -16.39 0.02 -6.45
N PRO A 194 -16.70 1.26 -6.89
CA PRO A 194 -17.35 1.48 -8.18
C PRO A 194 -16.54 0.87 -9.33
N GLU A 195 -17.22 0.24 -10.29
CA GLU A 195 -16.57 -0.24 -11.50
C GLU A 195 -15.98 0.94 -12.29
N ALA A 196 -14.72 0.80 -12.70
CA ALA A 196 -14.16 1.65 -13.73
C ALA A 196 -14.44 1.00 -15.08
N SER A 197 -15.05 1.75 -16.01
CA SER A 197 -15.38 1.24 -17.35
C SER A 197 -14.21 0.47 -17.95
N ALA A 198 -14.50 -0.77 -18.36
CA ALA A 198 -13.60 -1.93 -18.41
C ALA A 198 -12.47 -1.90 -19.44
N ALA A 199 -12.30 -0.83 -20.21
CA ALA A 199 -11.64 -0.95 -21.51
C ALA A 199 -10.10 -1.20 -21.50
N TRP A 200 -9.40 -1.14 -20.35
CA TRP A 200 -7.91 -1.14 -20.34
C TRP A 200 -7.23 -1.87 -19.16
N TRP A 201 -7.91 -2.70 -18.36
CA TRP A 201 -7.20 -3.44 -17.31
C TRP A 201 -6.30 -4.51 -17.94
N ARG A 202 -4.98 -4.37 -17.80
CA ARG A 202 -4.00 -5.42 -18.12
C ARG A 202 -3.52 -6.04 -16.81
N PRO A 203 -3.60 -7.36 -16.64
CA PRO A 203 -2.91 -8.01 -15.53
C PRO A 203 -1.43 -7.67 -15.64
N TRP A 204 -0.85 -7.17 -14.55
CA TRP A 204 0.58 -6.94 -14.47
C TRP A 204 1.26 -8.30 -14.56
N ARG A 205 1.77 -8.60 -15.75
CA ARG A 205 2.84 -9.58 -15.92
C ARG A 205 4.05 -8.87 -15.33
N GLY A 206 4.68 -9.46 -14.33
CA GLY A 206 5.89 -8.90 -13.73
C GLY A 206 6.94 -8.59 -14.80
N VAL A 207 8.07 -8.01 -14.40
CA VAL A 207 9.25 -7.91 -15.28
C VAL A 207 9.66 -9.34 -15.64
N ALA A 208 9.09 -9.86 -16.72
CA ALA A 208 9.41 -11.10 -17.36
C ALA A 208 9.93 -10.67 -18.73
N GLY A 209 11.25 -10.44 -18.76
CA GLY A 209 11.92 -9.90 -19.93
C GLY A 209 13.10 -9.00 -19.58
N LEU A 210 13.98 -9.44 -18.68
CA LEU A 210 15.43 -9.40 -18.84
C LEU A 210 15.98 -10.71 -18.24
#